data_AF-A0A959FSI6-F1
#
_entry.id   AF-A0A959FSI6-F1
#
_cell.length_a   1.000
_cell.length_b   1.000
_cell.length_c   1.000
_cell.angle_alpha   90.00
_cell.angle_beta   90.00
_cell.angle_gamma   90.00
#
_symmetry.space_group_name_H-M   'P 1'
#
loop_
_entity.id
_entity.type
_entity.pdbx_description
1 polymer ?
#
loop_
_entity_poly.entity_id
_entity_poly.type
_entity_poly.pdbx_seq_one_letter_code
_entity_poly.pdbx_strand_id
1 'polypeptide(L)'
;MTQKPVFLLFFVCCLLISTTGTAQLSKYGQKFDRSNAKEAYQQQKPDSRSTANSQNTTPTAGTIAEETLIVEGEDYYVSANRGGGRLGTKDQPARDLASILSLLEPGDRIHIAEGVYTSKLGRSSDLITVPVSIIGGYNDDFTKRDPWGEHLTILSGINEYLRSETGQRLGISIYSDFPDWKGMIIIDGLIIDNGARNRYAGTEELQLIRPASPVAKQNPSPDSPGLYVSVGANTQVAIRNCIILNC
;
A
#
# COMPACT_ATOMS: atom_id res chain seq x y z
N MET A 1 -58.44 40.62 -11.93
CA MET A 1 -57.58 39.50 -11.48
C MET A 1 -57.92 39.21 -10.04
N THR A 2 -58.50 38.04 -9.84
CA THR A 2 -59.35 37.63 -8.72
C THR A 2 -58.52 37.08 -7.56
N GLN A 3 -59.01 37.28 -6.35
CA GLN A 3 -58.34 37.07 -5.06
C GLN A 3 -58.73 35.73 -4.41
N LYS A 4 -57.82 35.18 -3.57
CA LYS A 4 -57.97 34.20 -2.45
C LYS A 4 -57.80 32.68 -2.77
N PRO A 5 -57.53 31.79 -1.78
CA PRO A 5 -57.14 32.00 -0.37
C PRO A 5 -55.94 31.17 0.15
N VAL A 6 -55.46 31.58 1.33
CA VAL A 6 -54.56 30.89 2.28
C VAL A 6 -55.32 29.76 3.00
N PHE A 7 -54.67 28.60 3.19
CA PHE A 7 -55.15 27.54 4.10
C PHE A 7 -54.12 27.25 5.20
N LEU A 8 -54.54 27.53 6.43
CA LEU A 8 -53.88 27.22 7.70
C LEU A 8 -54.47 25.88 8.17
N LEU A 9 -53.65 24.87 8.48
CA LEU A 9 -54.12 23.69 9.21
C LEU A 9 -53.15 23.36 10.35
N PHE A 10 -53.67 23.52 11.56
CA PHE A 10 -53.15 22.98 12.82
C PHE A 10 -53.24 21.45 12.83
N PHE A 11 -52.21 20.75 13.29
CA PHE A 11 -52.39 19.45 13.94
C PHE A 11 -51.41 19.29 15.10
N VAL A 12 -51.98 18.90 16.23
CA VAL A 12 -51.38 18.73 17.56
C VAL A 12 -51.21 17.23 17.84
N CYS A 13 -50.28 16.91 18.75
CA CYS A 13 -50.10 15.63 19.49
C CYS A 13 -49.38 14.49 18.75
N CYS A 14 -48.20 14.07 19.23
CA CYS A 14 -48.03 13.24 20.43
C CYS A 14 -46.54 13.01 20.74
N LEU A 15 -46.18 13.27 22.00
CA LEU A 15 -44.96 12.87 22.67
C LEU A 15 -45.05 11.36 22.99
N LEU A 16 -44.05 10.54 22.64
CA LEU A 16 -43.71 9.34 23.41
C LEU A 16 -42.20 9.11 23.38
N ILE A 17 -41.59 9.39 24.52
CA ILE A 17 -40.25 9.00 24.93
C ILE A 17 -40.33 7.57 25.47
N SER A 18 -39.45 6.69 25.04
CA SER A 18 -39.15 5.46 25.78
C SER A 18 -37.64 5.32 25.98
N THR A 19 -37.21 5.62 27.20
CA THR A 19 -35.99 5.11 27.81
C THR A 19 -36.34 3.83 28.58
N THR A 20 -35.51 2.79 28.49
CA THR A 20 -34.85 2.07 29.61
C THR A 20 -34.28 0.74 29.11
N GLY A 21 -33.02 0.47 29.43
CA GLY A 21 -32.37 -0.83 29.22
C GLY A 21 -30.88 -0.75 29.56
N THR A 22 -30.56 -1.10 30.81
CA THR A 22 -29.34 -0.82 31.55
C THR A 22 -28.14 -1.73 31.27
N ALA A 23 -26.97 -1.19 31.60
CA ALA A 23 -25.64 -1.79 31.75
C ALA A 23 -25.58 -3.15 32.48
N GLN A 24 -24.62 -3.99 32.11
CA GLN A 24 -23.38 -4.25 32.86
C GLN A 24 -22.68 -5.52 32.32
N LEU A 25 -21.39 -5.43 31.97
CA LEU A 25 -20.40 -6.41 32.43
C LEU A 25 -18.98 -5.85 32.32
N SER A 26 -18.45 -5.47 33.48
CA SER A 26 -17.03 -5.23 33.72
C SER A 26 -16.27 -6.56 33.82
N LYS A 27 -15.07 -6.62 33.25
CA LYS A 27 -13.82 -7.19 33.82
C LYS A 27 -12.88 -7.62 32.69
N TYR A 28 -11.84 -6.83 32.43
CA TYR A 28 -10.46 -7.33 32.37
C TYR A 28 -9.53 -6.11 32.29
N GLY A 29 -9.06 -5.66 33.46
CA GLY A 29 -7.87 -4.83 33.55
C GLY A 29 -6.72 -5.75 33.89
N GLN A 30 -5.75 -5.89 32.98
CA GLN A 30 -4.41 -6.31 33.34
C GLN A 30 -3.47 -5.12 33.14
N LYS A 31 -2.88 -4.70 34.26
CA LYS A 31 -1.75 -3.77 34.31
C LYS A 31 -0.56 -4.48 33.67
N PHE A 32 0.03 -3.90 32.62
CA PHE A 32 1.35 -4.31 32.16
C PHE A 32 2.40 -3.55 32.96
N ASP A 33 3.16 -4.29 33.75
CA ASP A 33 4.31 -3.78 34.48
C ASP A 33 5.51 -3.61 33.53
N ARG A 34 6.15 -2.43 33.57
CA ARG A 34 7.25 -2.02 32.69
C ARG A 34 8.60 -2.18 33.40
N SER A 35 8.86 -3.38 33.90
CA SER A 35 10.18 -3.75 34.40
C SER A 35 10.43 -5.23 34.09
N ASN A 36 11.07 -5.49 32.94
CA ASN A 36 11.86 -6.71 32.62
C ASN A 36 12.38 -6.76 31.15
N ALA A 37 12.24 -5.70 30.36
CA ALA A 37 12.74 -5.64 28.98
C ALA A 37 14.14 -4.99 28.86
N LYS A 38 15.09 -5.31 29.77
CA LYS A 38 16.44 -4.72 29.75
C LYS A 38 17.61 -5.70 29.89
N GLU A 39 17.41 -7.01 29.74
CA GLU A 39 18.52 -7.98 29.90
C GLU A 39 18.88 -8.83 28.68
N ALA A 40 18.39 -8.52 27.48
CA ALA A 40 18.72 -9.32 26.30
C ALA A 40 19.13 -8.47 25.11
N TYR A 41 20.18 -7.64 25.24
CA TYR A 41 20.94 -7.16 24.07
C TYR A 41 22.29 -6.53 24.45
N GLN A 42 23.18 -7.30 25.06
CA GLN A 42 24.62 -7.04 24.95
C GLN A 42 25.39 -8.35 25.02
N GLN A 43 25.93 -8.79 23.87
CA GLN A 43 27.30 -9.27 23.67
C GLN A 43 27.36 -10.07 22.36
N GLN A 44 28.06 -9.54 21.35
CA GLN A 44 29.10 -10.28 20.63
C GLN A 44 29.79 -9.35 19.60
N LYS A 45 31.09 -9.12 19.84
CA LYS A 45 32.08 -8.70 18.84
C LYS A 45 32.96 -9.92 18.50
N PRO A 46 33.68 -9.91 17.37
CA PRO A 46 34.14 -11.10 16.66
C PRO A 46 35.51 -11.58 17.14
N ASP A 47 35.80 -12.86 16.90
CA ASP A 47 37.16 -13.39 16.91
C ASP A 47 37.47 -14.26 15.69
N SER A 48 38.73 -14.22 15.32
CA SER A 48 39.33 -14.65 14.05
C SER A 48 40.29 -15.84 14.21
N ARG A 49 40.38 -16.68 13.14
CA ARG A 49 41.44 -17.67 12.78
C ARG A 49 41.54 -18.93 13.68
N SER A 50 41.86 -20.16 13.22
CA SER A 50 42.53 -20.66 12.02
C SER A 50 42.31 -22.19 11.80
N THR A 51 42.21 -22.61 10.53
CA THR A 51 42.75 -23.81 9.83
C THR A 51 42.65 -25.24 10.39
N ALA A 52 42.09 -26.15 9.56
CA ALA A 52 42.75 -27.39 9.11
C ALA A 52 42.08 -27.96 7.83
N ASN A 53 42.83 -28.77 7.07
CA ASN A 53 42.80 -28.95 5.62
C ASN A 53 41.88 -30.06 5.06
N SER A 54 41.35 -29.80 3.86
CA SER A 54 41.28 -30.64 2.65
C SER A 54 40.74 -32.08 2.70
N GLN A 55 39.59 -32.31 2.05
CA GLN A 55 39.46 -33.34 1.02
C GLN A 55 38.59 -32.83 -0.15
N ASN A 56 39.21 -32.82 -1.35
CA ASN A 56 38.55 -32.65 -2.64
C ASN A 56 37.67 -33.88 -2.94
N THR A 57 36.37 -33.67 -3.02
CA THR A 57 35.48 -34.50 -3.85
C THR A 57 34.43 -33.59 -4.47
N THR A 58 34.52 -33.43 -5.78
CA THR A 58 33.50 -32.82 -6.63
C THR A 58 32.18 -33.58 -6.52
N PRO A 59 31.06 -32.93 -6.19
CA PRO A 59 29.75 -33.37 -6.62
C PRO A 59 29.28 -32.42 -7.72
N THR A 60 29.26 -32.92 -8.95
CA THR A 60 28.40 -32.40 -10.01
C THR A 60 26.97 -32.36 -9.47
N ALA A 61 26.42 -31.16 -9.28
CA ALA A 61 25.05 -30.96 -8.83
C ALA A 61 24.36 -29.97 -9.77
N GLY A 62 23.26 -30.47 -10.35
CA GLY A 62 22.59 -29.91 -11.51
C GLY A 62 22.19 -28.45 -11.38
N THR A 63 22.33 -27.75 -12.49
CA THR A 63 21.51 -26.60 -12.83
C THR A 63 20.04 -27.02 -12.76
N ILE A 64 19.39 -26.81 -11.62
CA ILE A 64 17.94 -26.57 -11.64
C ILE A 64 17.82 -25.11 -12.07
N ALA A 65 17.80 -24.89 -13.38
CA ALA A 65 17.20 -23.68 -13.90
C ALA A 65 15.72 -23.82 -13.55
N GLU A 66 15.31 -23.11 -12.48
CA GLU A 66 13.90 -22.88 -12.23
C GLU A 66 13.40 -22.08 -13.44
N GLU A 67 12.72 -22.77 -14.36
CA GLU A 67 12.11 -22.16 -15.53
C GLU A 67 11.07 -21.17 -15.00
N THR A 68 11.47 -19.91 -14.86
CA THR A 68 10.55 -18.83 -14.52
C THR A 68 9.50 -18.82 -15.63
N LEU A 69 8.28 -19.24 -15.31
CA LEU A 69 7.17 -19.19 -16.26
C LEU A 69 6.95 -17.72 -16.62
N ILE A 70 7.51 -17.31 -17.76
CA ILE A 70 7.26 -16.00 -18.35
C ILE A 70 5.82 -16.04 -18.84
N VAL A 71 4.90 -15.46 -18.08
CA VAL A 71 3.53 -15.29 -18.56
C VAL A 71 3.51 -14.08 -19.48
N GLU A 72 3.01 -14.26 -20.70
CA GLU A 72 2.74 -13.16 -21.61
C GLU A 72 1.59 -12.31 -21.06
N GLY A 73 1.69 -11.00 -21.26
CA GLY A 73 0.74 -10.00 -20.78
C GLY A 73 1.04 -8.65 -21.42
N GLU A 74 0.08 -7.75 -21.37
CA GLU A 74 0.17 -6.42 -21.98
C GLU A 74 0.94 -5.43 -21.08
N ASP A 75 1.56 -4.44 -21.71
CA ASP A 75 2.28 -3.39 -21.00
C ASP A 75 1.41 -2.12 -20.86
N TYR A 76 1.19 -1.70 -19.62
CA TYR A 76 0.53 -0.45 -19.25
C TYR A 76 1.52 0.56 -18.70
N TYR A 77 1.25 1.84 -18.91
CA TYR A 77 2.15 2.95 -18.62
C TYR A 77 1.44 4.01 -17.79
N VAL A 78 2.08 4.43 -16.70
CA VAL A 78 1.55 5.40 -15.75
C VAL A 78 2.55 6.54 -15.56
N SER A 79 2.09 7.78 -15.69
CA SER A 79 2.90 8.98 -15.48
C SER A 79 2.14 10.06 -14.73
N ALA A 80 2.74 10.57 -13.65
CA ALA A 80 2.23 11.72 -12.91
C ALA A 80 2.44 13.06 -13.64
N ASN A 81 3.15 13.10 -14.77
CA ASN A 81 3.41 14.34 -15.51
C ASN A 81 2.60 14.40 -16.80
N ARG A 82 2.62 13.32 -17.61
CA ARG A 82 1.92 13.21 -18.89
C ARG A 82 0.60 12.45 -18.82
N GLY A 83 0.26 11.91 -17.66
CA GLY A 83 -0.89 11.06 -17.49
C GLY A 83 -2.22 11.73 -17.83
N GLY A 84 -2.96 11.10 -18.74
CA GLY A 84 -4.27 11.55 -19.22
C GLY A 84 -4.94 10.56 -20.17
N GLY A 85 -4.21 9.53 -20.61
CA GLY A 85 -4.74 8.43 -21.42
C GLY A 85 -5.58 7.47 -20.60
N ARG A 86 -6.73 7.09 -21.14
CA ARG A 86 -7.66 6.14 -20.50
C ARG A 86 -7.22 4.68 -20.64
N LEU A 87 -6.42 4.38 -21.66
CA LEU A 87 -5.96 3.03 -21.97
C LEU A 87 -4.55 2.74 -21.41
N GLY A 88 -3.85 3.75 -20.88
CA GLY A 88 -2.52 3.56 -20.30
C GLY A 88 -1.46 3.10 -21.30
N THR A 89 -1.53 3.52 -22.57
CA THR A 89 -0.51 3.21 -23.58
C THR A 89 0.78 4.00 -23.33
N LYS A 90 1.92 3.59 -23.91
CA LYS A 90 3.19 4.31 -23.77
C LYS A 90 3.12 5.78 -24.22
N ASP A 91 2.43 6.03 -25.34
CA ASP A 91 2.26 7.36 -25.92
C ASP A 91 1.25 8.21 -25.13
N GLN A 92 0.21 7.58 -24.59
CA GLN A 92 -0.82 8.20 -23.75
C GLN A 92 -0.91 7.46 -22.40
N PRO A 93 0.04 7.71 -21.48
CA PRO A 93 0.05 7.02 -20.20
C PRO A 93 -1.15 7.43 -19.34
N ALA A 94 -1.51 6.57 -18.42
CA ALA A 94 -2.52 6.83 -17.41
C ALA A 94 -1.98 7.76 -16.32
N ARG A 95 -2.89 8.43 -15.61
CA ARG A 95 -2.54 9.38 -14.54
C ARG A 95 -2.08 8.68 -13.26
N ASP A 96 -2.72 7.58 -12.92
CA ASP A 96 -2.50 6.80 -11.71
C ASP A 96 -2.90 5.33 -11.96
N LEU A 97 -2.55 4.46 -11.01
CA LEU A 97 -2.89 3.03 -11.07
C LEU A 97 -4.40 2.81 -11.18
N ALA A 98 -5.17 3.52 -10.36
CA ALA A 98 -6.63 3.46 -10.33
C ALA A 98 -7.31 3.74 -11.69
N SER A 99 -6.63 4.43 -12.62
CA SER A 99 -7.13 4.71 -13.97
C SER A 99 -7.11 3.49 -14.89
N ILE A 100 -6.27 2.49 -14.61
CA ILE A 100 -6.10 1.29 -15.44
C ILE A 100 -6.54 -0.01 -14.76
N LEU A 101 -6.90 0.01 -13.46
CA LEU A 101 -7.26 -1.22 -12.72
C LEU A 101 -8.33 -2.07 -13.40
N SER A 102 -9.32 -1.46 -14.05
CA SER A 102 -10.40 -2.18 -14.74
C SER A 102 -10.00 -2.78 -16.08
N LEU A 103 -8.78 -2.50 -16.57
CA LEU A 103 -8.25 -2.99 -17.84
C LEU A 103 -7.27 -4.16 -17.64
N LEU A 104 -6.79 -4.35 -16.42
CA LEU A 104 -5.74 -5.31 -16.12
C LEU A 104 -6.24 -6.75 -16.25
N GLU A 105 -5.42 -7.57 -16.90
CA GLU A 105 -5.57 -9.01 -17.03
C GLU A 105 -4.38 -9.75 -16.38
N PRO A 106 -4.56 -11.04 -16.03
CA PRO A 106 -3.49 -11.85 -15.45
C PRO A 106 -2.23 -11.89 -16.34
N GLY A 107 -1.07 -11.52 -15.78
CA GLY A 107 0.22 -11.50 -16.49
C GLY A 107 0.68 -10.11 -16.94
N ASP A 108 -0.21 -9.12 -16.90
CA ASP A 108 0.12 -7.75 -17.34
C ASP A 108 1.24 -7.09 -16.54
N ARG A 109 1.83 -6.05 -17.14
CA ARG A 109 2.95 -5.30 -16.57
C ARG A 109 2.63 -3.82 -16.55
N ILE A 110 2.86 -3.19 -15.41
CA ILE A 110 2.61 -1.76 -15.20
C ILE A 110 3.96 -1.06 -15.03
N HIS A 111 4.30 -0.22 -16.00
CA HIS A 111 5.47 0.63 -16.01
C HIS A 111 5.11 2.00 -15.44
N ILE A 112 5.80 2.43 -14.40
CA ILE A 112 5.52 3.70 -13.72
C ILE A 112 6.70 4.64 -13.89
N ALA A 113 6.43 5.83 -14.42
CA ALA A 113 7.40 6.89 -14.53
C ALA A 113 7.73 7.51 -13.16
N GLU A 114 8.81 8.28 -13.12
CA GLU A 114 9.21 9.12 -12.01
C GLU A 114 8.07 10.05 -11.56
N GLY A 115 8.07 10.36 -10.28
CA GLY A 115 7.10 11.28 -9.67
C GLY A 115 6.45 10.73 -8.41
N VAL A 116 5.55 11.54 -7.86
CA VAL A 116 4.82 11.26 -6.62
C VAL A 116 3.36 10.94 -6.93
N TYR A 117 2.89 9.76 -6.51
CA TYR A 117 1.56 9.24 -6.79
C TYR A 117 0.76 9.08 -5.50
N THR A 118 -0.31 9.87 -5.36
CA THR A 118 -1.20 9.87 -4.18
C THR A 118 -2.44 8.98 -4.32
N SER A 119 -2.50 8.19 -5.40
CA SER A 119 -3.69 7.53 -5.93
C SER A 119 -4.80 8.49 -6.38
N LYS A 120 -5.82 7.94 -7.05
CA LYS A 120 -6.93 8.71 -7.61
C LYS A 120 -7.62 9.52 -6.52
N LEU A 121 -7.71 10.84 -6.73
CA LEU A 121 -8.31 11.80 -5.80
C LEU A 121 -7.71 11.77 -4.39
N GLY A 122 -6.46 11.33 -4.23
CA GLY A 122 -5.79 11.31 -2.92
C GLY A 122 -6.29 10.23 -1.96
N ARG A 123 -6.93 9.16 -2.45
CA ARG A 123 -7.41 8.07 -1.59
C ARG A 123 -6.29 7.38 -0.82
N SER A 124 -5.03 7.53 -1.26
CA SER A 124 -3.83 7.07 -0.55
C SER A 124 -3.70 5.55 -0.43
N SER A 125 -4.46 4.82 -1.24
CA SER A 125 -4.52 3.36 -1.30
C SER A 125 -4.79 2.95 -2.74
N ASP A 126 -4.03 1.97 -3.24
CA ASP A 126 -4.24 1.29 -4.51
C ASP A 126 -4.27 -0.23 -4.25
N LEU A 127 -5.41 -0.88 -4.49
CA LEU A 127 -5.57 -2.33 -4.34
C LEU A 127 -5.79 -2.95 -5.72
N ILE A 128 -4.94 -3.91 -6.06
CA ILE A 128 -4.99 -4.68 -7.30
C ILE A 128 -5.41 -6.11 -6.94
N THR A 129 -6.41 -6.62 -7.67
CA THR A 129 -6.99 -7.95 -7.47
C THR A 129 -6.69 -8.92 -8.62
N VAL A 130 -5.74 -8.55 -9.49
CA VAL A 130 -5.30 -9.33 -10.66
C VAL A 130 -3.79 -9.57 -10.57
N PRO A 131 -3.25 -10.75 -10.91
CA PRO A 131 -1.80 -11.00 -10.88
C PRO A 131 -1.08 -10.20 -11.95
N VAL A 132 -0.49 -9.07 -11.56
CA VAL A 132 0.26 -8.18 -12.46
C VAL A 132 1.62 -7.82 -11.86
N SER A 133 2.57 -7.50 -12.72
CA SER A 133 3.86 -6.94 -12.31
C SER A 133 3.83 -5.42 -12.31
N ILE A 134 4.55 -4.79 -11.39
CA ILE A 134 4.63 -3.34 -11.23
C ILE A 134 6.09 -2.92 -11.17
N ILE A 135 6.49 -2.06 -12.10
CA ILE A 135 7.88 -1.70 -12.34
C ILE A 135 7.98 -0.17 -12.37
N GLY A 136 8.46 0.41 -11.28
CA GLY A 136 8.81 1.83 -11.20
C GLY A 136 10.24 2.10 -11.66
N GLY A 137 10.62 3.37 -11.61
CA GLY A 137 11.98 3.81 -11.91
C GLY A 137 12.18 4.39 -13.30
N TYR A 138 11.12 4.59 -14.09
CA TYR A 138 11.25 5.05 -15.48
C TYR A 138 11.32 6.57 -15.56
N ASN A 139 12.08 7.11 -16.52
CA ASN A 139 11.89 8.50 -16.90
C ASN A 139 10.52 8.70 -17.56
N ASP A 140 10.10 9.96 -17.69
CA ASP A 140 8.73 10.28 -18.10
C ASP A 140 8.33 9.74 -19.50
N ASP A 141 9.27 9.50 -20.43
CA ASP A 141 9.00 8.90 -21.75
C ASP A 141 9.25 7.38 -21.83
N PHE A 142 9.60 6.75 -20.70
CA PHE A 142 9.85 5.31 -20.57
C PHE A 142 10.95 4.78 -21.50
N THR A 143 11.98 5.58 -21.76
CA THR A 143 13.18 5.17 -22.52
C THR A 143 14.38 4.84 -21.63
N LYS A 144 14.39 5.32 -20.39
CA LYS A 144 15.44 5.09 -19.39
C LYS A 144 14.84 4.61 -18.08
N ARG A 145 15.63 3.86 -17.32
CA ARG A 145 15.24 3.37 -16.01
C ARG A 145 16.39 3.51 -15.01
N ASP A 146 16.12 4.22 -13.91
CA ASP A 146 17.03 4.41 -12.79
C ASP A 146 16.23 4.56 -11.47
N PRO A 147 15.85 3.44 -10.83
CA PRO A 147 14.94 3.46 -9.68
C PRO A 147 15.58 4.00 -8.38
N TRP A 148 16.90 4.25 -8.36
CA TRP A 148 17.63 4.73 -7.19
C TRP A 148 18.41 6.03 -7.43
N GLY A 149 18.39 6.57 -8.65
CA GLY A 149 18.97 7.86 -9.00
C GLY A 149 17.90 8.84 -9.49
N GLU A 150 17.92 9.15 -10.78
CA GLU A 150 17.16 10.28 -11.31
C GLU A 150 15.64 10.04 -11.38
N HIS A 151 15.20 8.78 -11.50
CA HIS A 151 13.83 8.46 -11.90
C HIS A 151 13.00 7.82 -10.79
N LEU A 152 12.92 8.48 -9.63
CA LEU A 152 12.27 7.93 -8.46
C LEU A 152 10.74 7.83 -8.63
N THR A 153 10.18 6.63 -8.51
CA THR A 153 8.73 6.41 -8.44
C THR A 153 8.29 6.31 -6.98
N ILE A 154 7.59 7.34 -6.50
CA ILE A 154 7.18 7.45 -5.09
C ILE A 154 5.66 7.27 -4.98
N LEU A 155 5.23 6.17 -4.36
CA LEU A 155 3.84 5.95 -3.97
C LEU A 155 3.63 6.53 -2.57
N SER A 156 2.90 7.64 -2.49
CA SER A 156 2.60 8.34 -1.24
C SER A 156 1.11 8.60 -1.10
N GLY A 157 0.69 9.44 -0.16
CA GLY A 157 -0.72 9.76 0.03
C GLY A 157 -0.89 11.10 0.70
N ILE A 158 -2.08 11.30 1.25
CA ILE A 158 -2.46 12.48 2.01
C ILE A 158 -3.13 12.04 3.31
N ASN A 159 -3.05 12.89 4.32
CA ASN A 159 -3.78 12.73 5.57
C ASN A 159 -4.89 13.79 5.73
N GLU A 160 -5.75 13.91 4.72
CA GLU A 160 -6.85 14.88 4.73
C GLU A 160 -8.03 14.35 5.55
N TYR A 161 -8.47 15.15 6.54
CA TYR A 161 -9.55 14.80 7.46
C TYR A 161 -10.79 14.28 6.71
N LEU A 162 -11.28 13.10 7.12
CA LEU A 162 -12.43 12.39 6.53
C LEU A 162 -12.28 11.94 5.06
N ARG A 163 -11.11 12.08 4.43
CA ARG A 163 -10.91 11.69 3.02
C ARG A 163 -9.87 10.60 2.79
N SER A 164 -8.91 10.46 3.70
CA SER A 164 -7.85 9.46 3.57
C SER A 164 -8.37 8.04 3.85
N GLU A 165 -7.98 7.08 3.01
CA GLU A 165 -8.14 5.67 3.36
C GLU A 165 -6.96 5.20 4.22
N THR A 166 -7.28 4.37 5.22
CA THR A 166 -6.31 3.71 6.09
C THR A 166 -5.89 2.33 5.56
N GLY A 167 -6.19 2.02 4.29
CA GLY A 167 -5.77 0.77 3.64
C GLY A 167 -4.30 0.79 3.23
N GLN A 168 -3.77 -0.34 2.77
CA GLN A 168 -2.38 -0.43 2.30
C GLN A 168 -2.08 0.62 1.24
N ARG A 169 -0.84 1.14 1.19
CA ARG A 169 -0.51 2.10 0.12
C ARG A 169 -0.56 1.39 -1.23
N LEU A 170 0.09 0.25 -1.34
CA LEU A 170 -0.02 -0.64 -2.51
C LEU A 170 -0.38 -2.05 -2.03
N GLY A 171 -1.44 -2.61 -2.61
CA GLY A 171 -1.87 -3.98 -2.36
C GLY A 171 -1.98 -4.79 -3.64
N ILE A 172 -1.46 -6.02 -3.63
CA ILE A 172 -1.80 -7.06 -4.60
C ILE A 172 -2.44 -8.20 -3.81
N SER A 173 -3.76 -8.36 -3.94
CA SER A 173 -4.53 -9.36 -3.19
C SER A 173 -5.30 -10.23 -4.18
N ILE A 174 -4.69 -11.34 -4.57
CA ILE A 174 -5.24 -12.24 -5.61
C ILE A 174 -5.60 -13.61 -5.07
N TYR A 175 -5.30 -13.91 -3.80
CA TYR A 175 -5.48 -15.25 -3.22
C TYR A 175 -6.89 -15.83 -3.42
N SER A 176 -7.92 -14.98 -3.33
CA SER A 176 -9.32 -15.42 -3.48
C SER A 176 -9.70 -15.69 -4.93
N ASP A 177 -9.22 -14.88 -5.87
CA ASP A 177 -9.67 -14.91 -7.27
C ASP A 177 -8.75 -15.74 -8.17
N PHE A 178 -7.46 -15.84 -7.80
CA PHE A 178 -6.41 -16.54 -8.55
C PHE A 178 -5.55 -17.45 -7.63
N PRO A 179 -6.15 -18.38 -6.87
CA PRO A 179 -5.42 -19.23 -5.91
C PRO A 179 -4.39 -20.16 -6.56
N ASP A 180 -4.62 -20.54 -7.83
CA ASP A 180 -3.78 -21.50 -8.57
C ASP A 180 -2.85 -20.82 -9.59
N TRP A 181 -2.71 -19.50 -9.55
CA TRP A 181 -1.80 -18.79 -10.44
C TRP A 181 -0.35 -19.24 -10.21
N LYS A 182 0.34 -19.59 -11.30
CA LYS A 182 1.73 -20.11 -11.29
C LYS A 182 2.74 -19.15 -11.89
N GLY A 183 2.29 -18.00 -12.39
CA GLY A 183 3.17 -16.98 -12.96
C GLY A 183 3.95 -16.23 -11.89
N MET A 184 4.94 -15.47 -12.34
CA MET A 184 5.72 -14.57 -11.49
C MET A 184 5.08 -13.18 -11.42
N ILE A 185 4.96 -12.64 -10.21
CA ILE A 185 4.64 -11.24 -9.94
C ILE A 185 5.93 -10.52 -9.55
N ILE A 186 6.26 -9.45 -10.27
CA ILE A 186 7.43 -8.62 -9.98
C ILE A 186 6.98 -7.28 -9.44
N ILE A 187 7.49 -6.87 -8.28
CA ILE A 187 7.34 -5.52 -7.72
C ILE A 187 8.74 -4.93 -7.63
N ASP A 188 9.04 -3.94 -8.48
CA ASP A 188 10.40 -3.46 -8.69
C ASP A 188 10.49 -1.94 -8.75
N GLY A 189 11.45 -1.36 -8.02
CA GLY A 189 11.84 0.05 -8.18
C GLY A 189 10.80 1.04 -7.65
N LEU A 190 10.08 0.68 -6.58
CA LEU A 190 9.08 1.53 -5.94
C LEU A 190 9.59 2.07 -4.60
N ILE A 191 9.37 3.35 -4.37
CA ILE A 191 9.48 3.96 -3.04
C ILE A 191 8.06 4.10 -2.50
N ILE A 192 7.74 3.40 -1.43
CA ILE A 192 6.46 3.52 -0.73
C ILE A 192 6.70 4.36 0.52
N ASP A 193 6.16 5.57 0.50
CA ASP A 193 6.34 6.56 1.57
C ASP A 193 4.99 7.01 2.15
N ASN A 194 4.70 6.51 3.35
CA ASN A 194 3.51 6.87 4.11
C ASN A 194 3.67 8.17 4.92
N GLY A 195 4.78 8.90 4.79
CA GLY A 195 5.06 10.13 5.55
C GLY A 195 3.88 11.11 5.52
N ALA A 196 3.45 11.51 4.33
CA ALA A 196 2.31 12.42 4.14
C ALA A 196 0.94 11.84 4.57
N ARG A 197 0.86 10.52 4.81
CA ARG A 197 -0.34 9.86 5.33
C ARG A 197 -0.34 9.81 6.85
N ASN A 198 0.80 9.97 7.50
CA ASN A 198 0.89 9.90 8.94
C ASN A 198 0.40 11.18 9.60
N ARG A 199 0.13 11.06 10.89
CA ARG A 199 -0.03 12.17 11.81
C ARG A 199 1.20 12.21 12.69
N TYR A 200 1.83 13.36 12.81
CA TYR A 200 3.00 13.53 13.67
C TYR A 200 2.73 14.45 14.87
N ALA A 201 3.56 14.31 15.90
CA ALA A 201 3.62 15.22 17.03
C ALA A 201 4.52 16.42 16.69
N GLY A 202 4.02 17.62 16.96
CA GLY A 202 4.75 18.85 16.65
C GLY A 202 4.98 19.06 15.15
N THR A 203 5.79 20.06 14.82
CA THR A 203 6.10 20.43 13.43
C THR A 203 7.38 19.79 12.90
N GLU A 204 8.17 19.13 13.76
CA GLU A 204 9.44 18.49 13.39
C GLU A 204 9.26 17.04 12.91
N GLU A 205 8.03 16.52 12.97
CA GLU A 205 7.65 15.19 12.46
C GLU A 205 8.47 14.00 13.02
N LEU A 206 9.07 14.17 14.20
CA LEU A 206 9.95 13.17 14.81
C LEU A 206 9.22 11.99 15.49
N GLN A 207 7.93 12.14 15.75
CA GLN A 207 7.12 11.13 16.44
C GLN A 207 5.76 10.96 15.78
N LEU A 208 5.48 9.73 15.34
CA LEU A 208 4.20 9.34 14.78
C LEU A 208 3.14 9.21 15.88
N ILE A 209 1.95 9.76 15.64
CA ILE A 209 0.76 9.62 16.49
C ILE A 209 -0.23 8.70 15.79
N ARG A 210 -0.45 7.52 16.36
CA ARG A 210 -1.42 6.54 15.83
C ARG A 210 -2.87 7.02 15.95
N PRO A 211 -3.39 7.47 17.10
CA PRO A 211 -4.79 7.83 17.22
C PRO A 211 -5.15 9.12 16.48
N ALA A 212 -6.41 9.19 16.04
CA ALA A 212 -7.01 10.41 15.54
C ALA A 212 -7.11 11.49 16.65
N SER A 213 -7.30 12.74 16.24
CA SER A 213 -7.75 13.81 17.14
C SER A 213 -9.02 14.45 16.59
N PRO A 214 -10.21 14.01 17.03
CA PRO A 214 -11.47 14.61 16.62
C PRO A 214 -11.54 16.11 16.95
N VAL A 215 -10.99 16.50 18.11
CA VAL A 215 -10.96 17.90 18.57
C VAL A 215 -10.12 18.77 17.64
N ALA A 216 -8.96 18.26 17.19
CA ALA A 216 -8.10 18.96 16.24
C ALA A 216 -8.47 18.70 14.77
N LYS A 217 -9.54 17.92 14.50
CA LYS A 217 -9.92 17.46 13.15
C LYS A 217 -8.75 16.80 12.39
N GLN A 218 -8.02 15.93 13.08
CA GLN A 218 -6.90 15.18 12.52
C GLN A 218 -7.26 13.70 12.46
N ASN A 219 -6.99 13.08 11.31
CA ASN A 219 -7.08 11.65 11.11
C ASN A 219 -5.97 10.89 11.86
N PRO A 220 -6.14 9.58 12.10
CA PRO A 220 -5.06 8.74 12.62
C PRO A 220 -3.93 8.60 11.60
N SER A 221 -2.76 8.16 12.06
CA SER A 221 -1.80 7.55 11.13
C SER A 221 -2.33 6.19 10.68
N PRO A 222 -2.17 5.78 9.42
CA PRO A 222 -2.56 4.46 8.96
C PRO A 222 -1.95 3.35 9.84
N ASP A 223 -2.72 2.30 10.11
CA ASP A 223 -2.25 1.06 10.73
C ASP A 223 -2.01 -0.05 9.69
N SER A 224 -2.36 0.20 8.43
CA SER A 224 -2.08 -0.66 7.29
C SER A 224 -0.61 -0.69 6.87
N PRO A 225 -0.14 -1.78 6.26
CA PRO A 225 1.20 -1.83 5.67
C PRO A 225 1.35 -0.87 4.48
N GLY A 226 2.59 -0.45 4.19
CA GLY A 226 2.90 0.25 2.93
C GLY A 226 2.70 -0.67 1.73
N LEU A 227 3.23 -1.90 1.79
CA LEU A 227 3.09 -2.92 0.76
C LEU A 227 2.38 -4.15 1.33
N TYR A 228 1.32 -4.60 0.67
CA TYR A 228 0.62 -5.83 0.99
C TYR A 228 0.60 -6.75 -0.23
N VAL A 229 1.01 -8.00 -0.06
CA VAL A 229 0.95 -9.02 -1.12
C VAL A 229 0.33 -10.29 -0.54
N SER A 230 -0.79 -10.71 -1.12
CA SER A 230 -1.49 -11.95 -0.78
C SER A 230 -1.76 -12.75 -2.05
N VAL A 231 -1.09 -13.90 -2.15
CA VAL A 231 -1.05 -14.74 -3.36
C VAL A 231 -1.24 -16.20 -3.01
N GLY A 232 -1.64 -17.01 -3.99
CA GLY A 232 -1.73 -18.46 -3.86
C GLY A 232 -0.37 -19.12 -3.61
N ALA A 233 -0.38 -20.33 -3.07
CA ALA A 233 0.84 -21.05 -2.65
C ALA A 233 1.84 -21.31 -3.78
N ASN A 234 1.37 -21.37 -5.02
CA ASN A 234 2.19 -21.65 -6.20
C ASN A 234 2.60 -20.39 -6.98
N THR A 235 2.14 -19.21 -6.55
CA THR A 235 2.50 -17.94 -7.18
C THR A 235 3.88 -17.51 -6.74
N GLN A 236 4.77 -17.22 -7.70
CA GLN A 236 6.08 -16.66 -7.38
C GLN A 236 5.99 -15.14 -7.25
N VAL A 237 6.66 -14.58 -6.26
CA VAL A 237 6.71 -13.12 -6.03
C VAL A 237 8.17 -12.70 -5.88
N ALA A 238 8.60 -11.75 -6.70
CA ALA A 238 9.88 -11.06 -6.54
C ALA A 238 9.63 -9.60 -6.18
N ILE A 239 10.08 -9.20 -4.99
CA ILE A 239 10.11 -7.79 -4.56
C ILE A 239 11.57 -7.36 -4.53
N ARG A 240 11.95 -6.37 -5.35
CA ARG A 240 13.33 -5.93 -5.47
C ARG A 240 13.43 -4.44 -5.72
N ASN A 241 14.54 -3.84 -5.33
CA ASN A 241 14.78 -2.40 -5.51
C ASN A 241 13.69 -1.48 -4.93
N CYS A 242 12.93 -1.98 -3.94
CA CYS A 242 11.87 -1.22 -3.29
C CYS A 242 12.36 -0.67 -1.94
N ILE A 243 11.89 0.52 -1.59
CA ILE A 243 12.09 1.14 -0.28
C ILE A 243 10.70 1.35 0.33
N ILE A 244 10.51 0.88 1.56
CA ILE A 244 9.26 1.08 2.31
C ILE A 244 9.61 1.85 3.58
N LEU A 245 9.03 3.04 3.74
CA LEU A 245 9.31 3.94 4.84
C LEU A 245 8.02 4.51 5.45
N ASN A 246 8.13 5.00 6.69
CA ASN A 246 7.07 5.70 7.41
C ASN A 246 5.76 4.89 7.61
N CYS A 247 5.83 3.56 7.77
CA CYS A 247 4.66 2.70 8.03
C CYS A 247 4.41 2.44 9.53
#